data_AF-A0A937Q315-F1
#
_entry.id   AF-A0A937Q315-F1
#
_cell.length_a   1.000
_cell.length_b   1.000
_cell.length_c   1.000
_cell.angle_alpha   90.00
_cell.angle_beta   90.00
_cell.angle_gamma   90.00
#
_symmetry.space_group_name_H-M   'P 1'
#
loop_
_entity.id
_entity.type
_entity.pdbx_description
1 polymer ?
#
loop_
_entity_poly.entity_id
_entity_poly.type
_entity_poly.pdbx_seq_one_letter_code
_entity_poly.pdbx_strand_id
1 'polypeptide(L)' 'MICGRNRTDFLLAIEKFHGFVAPGLVIGGFMVDWGLELIGPGVEADAIVETYHCLPDAVQIFTPCTVGNGWLKVLDWD' A
#
# COMPACT_ATOMS: atom_id res chain seq x y z
N MET A 1 14.41 0.75 -5.62
CA MET A 1 13.24 -0.16 -5.71
C MET A 1 12.15 0.47 -4.85
N ILE A 2 10.87 0.21 -5.14
CA ILE A 2 9.73 0.67 -4.33
C ILE A 2 8.92 -0.58 -4.03
N CYS A 3 8.77 -0.92 -2.75
CA CYS A 3 8.19 -2.17 -2.27
C CYS A 3 8.81 -3.39 -2.96
N GLY A 4 10.14 -3.38 -3.11
CA GLY A 4 10.87 -4.46 -3.80
C GLY A 4 10.66 -4.55 -5.31
N ARG A 5 10.10 -3.51 -5.96
CA ARG A 5 9.86 -3.47 -7.43
C ARG A 5 10.62 -2.33 -8.11
N ASN A 6 10.92 -2.47 -9.39
CA ASN A 6 11.40 -1.34 -10.19
C ASN A 6 10.22 -0.38 -10.50
N ARG A 7 10.53 0.83 -10.97
CA ARG A 7 9.52 1.87 -11.20
C ARG A 7 8.41 1.42 -12.17
N THR A 8 8.77 0.74 -13.26
CA THR A 8 7.80 0.31 -14.26
C THR A 8 6.84 -0.72 -13.67
N ASP A 9 7.36 -1.73 -12.98
CA ASP A 9 6.54 -2.78 -12.36
C ASP A 9 5.69 -2.25 -11.20
N PHE A 10 6.19 -1.26 -10.47
CA PHE A 10 5.44 -0.54 -9.44
C PHE A 10 4.22 0.18 -10.03
N LEU A 11 4.41 0.99 -11.09
CA LEU A 11 3.32 1.71 -11.75
C LEU A 11 2.32 0.78 -12.44
N LEU A 12 2.81 -0.30 -13.06
CA LEU A 12 1.95 -1.32 -13.67
C LEU A 12 1.10 -2.07 -12.63
N ALA A 13 1.65 -2.35 -11.44
CA ALA A 13 0.89 -2.97 -10.36
C ALA A 13 -0.26 -2.06 -9.87
N ILE A 14 0.04 -0.76 -9.74
CA ILE A 14 -0.94 0.28 -9.40
C ILE A 14 -2.07 0.31 -10.43
N GLU A 15 -1.74 0.45 -11.72
CA GLU A 15 -2.74 0.55 -12.78
C GLU A 15 -3.62 -0.70 -12.87
N LYS A 16 -3.04 -1.90 -12.73
CA LYS A 16 -3.78 -3.16 -12.81
C LYS A 16 -4.77 -3.36 -11.66
N PHE A 17 -4.45 -2.89 -10.46
CA PHE A 17 -5.29 -3.08 -9.29
C PHE A 17 -6.32 -1.95 -9.13
N HIS A 18 -5.88 -0.70 -9.28
CA HIS A 18 -6.68 0.49 -9.03
C HIS A 18 -7.42 1.01 -10.29
N GLY A 19 -7.01 0.55 -11.48
CA GLY A 19 -7.59 0.94 -12.77
C GLY A 19 -6.91 2.14 -13.45
N PHE A 20 -6.09 2.90 -12.72
CA PHE A 20 -5.27 3.98 -13.26
C PHE A 20 -4.14 4.34 -12.28
N VAL A 21 -3.16 5.11 -12.73
CA VAL A 21 -2.04 5.60 -11.90
C VAL A 21 -2.47 6.81 -11.07
N ALA A 22 -3.16 6.57 -9.95
CA ALA A 22 -3.61 7.62 -9.04
C ALA A 22 -2.44 8.25 -8.26
N PRO A 23 -2.31 9.59 -8.18
CA PRO A 23 -1.23 10.24 -7.43
C PRO A 23 -1.18 9.84 -5.95
N GLY A 24 -2.34 9.74 -5.29
CA GLY A 24 -2.42 9.34 -3.89
C GLY A 24 -1.92 7.91 -3.64
N LEU A 25 -2.14 7.00 -4.60
CA LEU A 25 -1.66 5.63 -4.54
C LEU A 25 -0.16 5.53 -4.83
N VAL A 26 0.36 6.36 -5.75
CA VAL A 26 1.81 6.46 -5.99
C VAL A 26 2.52 6.92 -4.71
N ILE A 27 2.03 7.98 -4.07
CA ILE A 27 2.56 8.46 -2.78
C ILE A 27 2.43 7.37 -1.71
N GLY A 28 1.26 6.73 -1.64
CA GLY A 28 1.01 5.63 -0.71
C GLY A 28 1.98 4.46 -0.86
N GLY A 29 2.39 4.12 -2.08
CA GLY A 29 3.40 3.10 -2.31
C GLY A 29 4.77 3.46 -1.71
N PHE A 30 5.20 4.72 -1.79
CA PHE A 30 6.41 5.18 -1.10
C PHE A 30 6.25 5.20 0.42
N MET A 31 5.06 5.55 0.92
CA MET A 31 4.77 5.51 2.37
C MET A 31 4.85 4.07 2.90
N VAL A 32 4.28 3.11 2.18
CA VAL A 32 4.34 1.68 2.52
C VAL A 32 5.77 1.16 2.47
N ASP A 33 6.54 1.50 1.42
CA ASP A 33 7.95 1.13 1.29
C ASP A 33 8.76 1.59 2.50
N TRP A 34 8.62 2.87 2.87
CA TRP A 34 9.29 3.43 4.04
C TRP A 34 8.81 2.79 5.35
N GLY A 35 7.51 2.51 5.49
CA GLY A 35 6.96 1.80 6.65
C GLY A 35 7.57 0.41 6.82
N LEU A 36 7.71 -0.35 5.73
CA LEU A 36 8.33 -1.68 5.74
C LEU A 36 9.82 -1.61 6.13
N GLU A 37 10.55 -0.58 5.68
CA GLU A 37 11.94 -0.35 6.10
C GLU A 37 12.05 -0.10 7.61
N LEU A 38 11.13 0.69 8.19
CA LEU A 38 11.12 1.00 9.61
C LEU A 38 10.72 -0.19 10.49
N ILE A 39 9.77 -1.01 10.03
CA ILE A 39 9.32 -2.22 10.73
C ILE A 39 10.43 -3.29 10.75
N GLY A 40 11.16 -3.42 9.65
CA GLY A 40 12.23 -4.39 9.49
C GLY A 40 11.75 -5.77 9.02
N PRO A 41 12.69 -6.65 8.62
CA PRO A 41 12.37 -7.94 8.02
C PRO A 41 11.83 -8.95 9.04
N GLY A 42 10.90 -9.78 8.62
CA GLY A 42 10.40 -10.93 9.41
C GLY A 42 9.37 -10.56 10.48
N VAL A 43 8.90 -9.32 10.51
CA VAL A 43 7.81 -8.89 11.39
C VAL A 43 6.48 -9.02 10.65
N GLU A 44 5.52 -9.70 11.27
CA GLU A 44 4.12 -9.68 10.85
C GLU A 44 3.45 -8.44 11.45
N ALA A 45 2.80 -7.64 10.61
CA ALA A 45 2.10 -6.42 11.02
C ALA A 45 0.76 -6.33 10.30
N ASP A 46 -0.27 -5.93 11.04
CA ASP A 46 -1.53 -5.44 10.49
C ASP A 46 -1.38 -3.96 10.10
N ALA A 47 -2.27 -3.47 9.23
CA ALA A 47 -2.25 -2.11 8.74
C ALA A 47 -3.52 -1.33 9.09
N ILE A 48 -3.33 -0.06 9.47
CA ILE A 48 -4.41 0.92 9.60
C ILE A 48 -4.13 2.04 8.59
N VAL A 49 -5.16 2.44 7.85
CA VAL A 49 -5.11 3.58 6.93
C VAL A 49 -6.19 4.59 7.31
N GLU A 50 -5.84 5.87 7.34
CA GLU A 50 -6.66 6.95 7.91
C GLU A 50 -7.60 7.64 6.89
N THR A 51 -7.74 7.08 5.69
CA THR A 51 -8.61 7.60 4.62
C THR A 51 -9.08 6.48 3.69
N TYR A 52 -10.27 6.59 3.12
CA TYR A 52 -10.72 5.71 2.03
C TYR A 52 -10.07 6.03 0.67
N HIS A 53 -9.38 7.17 0.55
CA HIS A 53 -8.91 7.67 -0.73
C HIS A 53 -7.54 7.09 -1.12
N CYS A 54 -7.55 6.16 -2.07
CA CYS A 54 -6.38 5.60 -2.78
C CYS A 54 -5.38 4.82 -1.90
N LEU A 55 -4.96 5.36 -0.76
CA LEU A 55 -3.95 4.82 0.14
C LEU A 55 -4.24 3.39 0.62
N PRO A 56 -5.50 2.96 0.88
CA PRO A 56 -5.77 1.57 1.22
C PRO A 56 -5.24 0.59 0.17
N ASP A 57 -5.30 0.93 -1.11
CA ASP A 57 -4.82 0.05 -2.18
C ASP A 57 -3.30 -0.07 -2.19
N ALA A 58 -2.56 0.94 -1.70
CA ALA A 58 -1.10 0.82 -1.58
C ALA A 58 -0.76 -0.32 -0.62
N VAL A 59 -1.46 -0.38 0.51
CA VAL A 59 -1.30 -1.44 1.49
C VAL A 59 -1.68 -2.79 0.89
N GLN A 60 -2.81 -2.89 0.18
CA GLN A 60 -3.27 -4.15 -0.40
C GLN A 60 -2.38 -4.69 -1.51
N ILE A 61 -1.76 -3.81 -2.32
CA ILE A 61 -0.89 -4.21 -3.43
C ILE A 61 0.49 -4.65 -2.92
N PHE A 62 1.02 -3.95 -1.90
CA PHE A 62 2.43 -4.05 -1.52
C PHE A 62 2.67 -4.74 -0.19
N THR A 63 1.62 -5.15 0.51
CA THR A 63 1.71 -5.95 1.73
C THR A 63 0.71 -7.12 1.68
N PRO A 64 0.83 -8.10 2.57
CA PRO A 64 -0.22 -9.11 2.76
C PRO A 64 -1.53 -8.56 3.34
N CYS A 65 -1.56 -7.32 3.84
CA CYS A 65 -2.72 -6.78 4.53
C CYS A 65 -3.83 -6.39 3.54
N THR A 66 -4.99 -7.03 3.64
CA THR A 66 -6.13 -6.71 2.79
C THR A 66 -7.39 -6.53 3.61
N VAL A 67 -8.41 -5.88 3.04
CA VAL A 67 -9.72 -5.82 3.70
C VAL A 67 -10.30 -7.24 3.80
N GLY A 68 -10.10 -8.06 2.76
CA GLY A 68 -10.67 -9.41 2.66
C GLY A 68 -10.12 -10.42 3.69
N ASN A 69 -8.87 -10.30 4.11
CA ASN A 69 -8.30 -11.13 5.18
C ASN A 69 -8.37 -10.48 6.57
N GLY A 70 -8.90 -9.26 6.66
CA GLY A 70 -9.12 -8.54 7.92
C GLY A 70 -7.87 -7.88 8.53
N TRP A 71 -6.71 -7.95 7.84
CA TRP A 71 -5.45 -7.36 8.34
C TRP A 71 -5.32 -5.87 8.00
N LEU A 72 -6.13 -5.36 7.07
CA LEU A 72 -6.26 -3.93 6.79
C LEU A 72 -7.55 -3.37 7.40
N LYS A 73 -7.41 -2.36 8.25
CA LYS A 73 -8.51 -1.54 8.74
C LYS A 73 -8.41 -0.14 8.15
N VAL A 74 -9.51 0.37 7.62
CA VAL A 74 -9.59 1.75 7.15
C VAL A 74 -10.46 2.53 8.14
N LEU A 75 -9.86 3.56 8.76
CA LEU A 75 -10.50 4.45 9.70
C LEU A 75 -10.54 5.84 9.08
N ASP A 76 -11.69 6.23 8.55
CA ASP A 76 -11.80 7.49 7.82
C ASP A 76 -11.98 8.66 8.79
N TRP A 77 -11.08 9.65 8.67
CA TRP A 77 -11.05 10.84 9.53
C TRP A 77 -11.29 12.15 8.76
N ASP A 78 -11.67 12.04 7.49
CA ASP A 78 -12.15 13.17 6.67
C ASP A 78 -13.56 13.64 7.08
#